data_AF-Q3SHC0-F1
#
_entry.id   AF-Q3SHC0-F1
#
_cell.length_a   1.000
_cell.length_b   1.000
_cell.length_c   1.000
_cell.angle_alpha   90.00
_cell.angle_beta   90.00
_cell.angle_gamma   90.00
#
_symmetry.space_group_name_H-M   'P 1'
#
loop_
_entity.id
_entity.type
_entity.pdbx_description
1 polymer ?
#
loop_
_entity_poly.entity_id
_entity_poly.type
_entity_poly.pdbx_seq_one_letter_code
_entity_poly.pdbx_strand_id
1 'polypeptide(L)'
;MQPASTRGVNRLSYCPAILGAACPCGQTRLPLSQMGDKLKIPPLRPSFASQPDMQPPEPVPAARTTLQESVAHQREALANLLREPLALAAQACSRVWANRAALNAALGHALADLPACKYLYALDTRAIQLSDNISREGLIETDYGRDRSDRPYMREAVPNQGFLLSQAYISLRVKRPSLTAIQIVRGEDDKALGFVGADFDLRDLPITAKLYDEPTYWRQIKGDPAIRGAVFHQTRSESQMDLHVDTVLGVMTELMEDHGVFHGKLHFSSSRATVWLVDDPYRYRLLDIDALTDPDTCLIYPHHLYPDDAVVPKDKIRPVLDNLRALRFMDETFYLRAGSLNIFNGMVGLTFSCDGSHYLPWDEFLSKGYDFWASGSTLG
;
A
#
# COMPACT_ATOMS: atom_id res chain seq x y z
N MET A 1 23.11 3.24 64.71
CA MET A 1 23.49 4.67 64.73
C MET A 1 23.05 5.32 63.42
N GLN A 2 22.45 6.51 63.52
CA GLN A 2 22.27 7.55 62.48
C GLN A 2 22.86 8.87 63.06
N PRO A 3 23.06 9.99 62.33
CA PRO A 3 22.49 10.43 61.02
C PRO A 3 23.63 10.76 59.98
N ALA A 4 23.56 11.60 58.92
CA ALA A 4 22.55 12.57 58.43
C ALA A 4 22.64 12.90 56.91
N SER A 5 21.48 13.22 56.31
CA SER A 5 21.12 14.43 55.50
C SER A 5 22.21 15.18 54.69
N THR A 6 22.09 15.43 53.38
CA THR A 6 21.09 16.31 52.70
C THR A 6 21.06 16.01 51.18
N ARG A 7 19.90 15.73 50.55
CA ARG A 7 18.91 16.63 49.88
C ARG A 7 19.34 17.39 48.61
N GLY A 8 18.73 16.99 47.48
CA GLY A 8 18.53 17.81 46.27
C GLY A 8 17.42 17.20 45.40
N VAL A 9 16.30 17.91 45.21
CA VAL A 9 15.11 17.42 44.48
C VAL A 9 14.50 18.57 43.66
N ASN A 10 14.30 18.36 42.35
CA ASN A 10 13.40 19.13 41.49
C ASN A 10 12.66 18.11 40.61
N ARG A 11 11.39 17.77 40.88
CA ARG A 11 10.13 18.49 40.60
C ARG A 11 9.75 18.57 39.12
N LEU A 12 8.61 17.94 38.83
CA LEU A 12 7.90 17.95 37.55
C LEU A 12 7.39 19.35 37.14
N SER A 13 7.24 19.55 35.84
CA SER A 13 6.19 20.39 35.23
C SER A 13 5.86 19.76 33.87
N TYR A 14 4.70 19.12 33.72
CA TYR A 14 3.39 19.70 33.38
C TYR A 14 3.31 20.25 31.94
N CYS A 15 2.48 19.57 31.16
CA CYS A 15 2.08 19.89 29.80
C CYS A 15 0.95 20.95 29.81
N PRO A 16 0.99 21.99 28.95
CA PRO A 16 -0.17 22.82 28.63
C PRO A 16 -0.84 22.36 27.32
N ALA A 17 -2.17 22.38 27.32
CA ALA A 17 -2.98 21.89 26.21
C ALA A 17 -3.15 22.91 25.06
N ILE A 18 -3.57 22.35 23.92
CA ILE A 18 -4.06 23.01 22.70
C ILE A 18 -5.06 24.14 23.01
N LEU A 19 -4.86 25.33 22.43
CA LEU A 19 -5.90 26.34 22.25
C LEU A 19 -5.53 27.37 21.18
N GLY A 20 -6.35 27.46 20.12
CA GLY A 20 -6.75 28.74 19.51
C GLY A 20 -5.83 29.49 18.54
N ALA A 21 -6.22 29.40 17.25
CA ALA A 21 -6.55 30.55 16.40
C ALA A 21 -5.48 31.32 15.57
N ALA A 22 -6.03 31.98 14.54
CA ALA A 22 -5.53 33.13 13.78
C ALA A 22 -4.44 32.90 12.70
N CYS A 23 -4.91 32.52 11.51
CA CYS A 23 -4.32 33.01 10.26
C CYS A 23 -4.56 34.53 10.12
N PRO A 24 -3.60 35.29 9.59
CA PRO A 24 -3.93 36.52 8.86
C PRO A 24 -3.31 36.52 7.46
N CYS A 25 -4.17 36.64 6.44
CA CYS A 25 -3.74 37.14 5.14
C CYS A 25 -3.40 38.64 5.25
N GLY A 26 -2.35 39.09 4.58
CA GLY A 26 -1.93 40.51 4.58
C GLY A 26 -1.30 40.88 3.24
N GLN A 27 -2.07 41.57 2.39
CA GLN A 27 -1.58 42.09 1.11
C GLN A 27 -0.66 43.30 1.33
N THR A 28 0.38 43.44 0.50
CA THR A 28 0.93 44.77 0.16
C THR A 28 1.49 44.79 -1.26
N ARG A 29 1.45 45.97 -1.90
CA ARG A 29 1.67 46.17 -3.35
C ARG A 29 3.15 46.45 -3.70
N LEU A 30 3.43 46.29 -5.00
CA LEU A 30 4.60 46.77 -5.76
C LEU A 30 4.97 48.24 -5.50
N PRO A 31 6.18 48.65 -5.92
CA PRO A 31 6.20 49.48 -7.14
C PRO A 31 7.22 49.06 -8.22
N LEU A 32 6.94 49.46 -9.47
CA LEU A 32 7.82 49.29 -10.63
C LEU A 32 8.91 50.36 -10.70
N SER A 33 10.12 49.97 -11.12
CA SER A 33 10.99 50.67 -12.10
C SER A 33 12.12 49.69 -12.49
N GLN A 34 12.73 49.68 -13.68
CA GLN A 34 12.80 50.66 -14.76
C GLN A 34 12.68 49.98 -16.15
N MET A 35 12.14 50.68 -17.15
CA MET A 35 12.34 50.36 -18.57
C MET A 35 13.68 50.95 -19.05
N GLY A 36 14.34 50.28 -19.99
CA GLY A 36 15.54 50.79 -20.66
C GLY A 36 15.77 50.08 -21.99
N ASP A 37 15.56 50.79 -23.10
CA ASP A 37 15.58 50.23 -24.46
C ASP A 37 16.94 49.67 -24.90
N LYS A 38 16.89 48.65 -25.77
CA LYS A 38 17.45 48.77 -27.14
C LYS A 38 17.07 47.61 -28.07
N LEU A 39 16.22 47.93 -29.04
CA LEU A 39 15.97 47.09 -30.22
C LEU A 39 17.18 47.18 -31.18
N LYS A 40 17.76 46.03 -31.58
CA LYS A 40 18.71 45.95 -32.71
C LYS A 40 18.55 44.62 -33.47
N ILE A 41 18.35 44.76 -34.78
CA ILE A 41 18.32 43.80 -35.90
C ILE A 41 19.09 44.55 -37.03
N PRO A 42 19.78 43.97 -38.06
CA PRO A 42 19.82 42.61 -38.67
C PRO A 42 21.27 41.99 -38.67
N PRO A 43 21.70 41.00 -39.52
CA PRO A 43 21.10 40.39 -40.72
C PRO A 43 21.12 38.83 -40.82
N LEU A 44 20.80 38.34 -42.04
CA LEU A 44 20.48 36.97 -42.43
C LEU A 44 21.66 35.96 -42.42
N ARG A 45 21.29 34.68 -42.37
CA ARG A 45 22.14 33.46 -42.31
C ARG A 45 23.10 33.27 -43.48
N PRO A 46 24.10 32.38 -43.30
CA PRO A 46 24.32 31.29 -44.26
C PRO A 46 24.16 29.87 -43.66
N SER A 47 23.76 28.95 -44.56
CA SER A 47 23.87 27.47 -44.57
C SER A 47 23.88 26.61 -43.29
N PHE A 48 22.93 25.65 -43.26
CA PHE A 48 23.08 24.25 -42.82
C PHE A 48 24.12 23.93 -41.72
N ALA A 49 23.62 23.81 -40.48
CA ALA A 49 24.20 22.97 -39.44
C ALA A 49 23.13 21.95 -39.00
N SER A 50 23.56 20.73 -38.69
CA SER A 50 22.70 19.58 -38.39
C SER A 50 21.75 19.85 -37.21
N GLN A 51 20.51 19.36 -37.30
CA GLN A 51 19.62 19.31 -36.14
C GLN A 51 20.22 18.35 -35.10
N PRO A 52 20.31 18.72 -33.81
CA PRO A 52 20.55 17.74 -32.75
C PRO A 52 19.33 16.81 -32.64
N ASP A 53 19.57 15.55 -32.28
CA ASP A 53 18.52 14.57 -32.04
C ASP A 53 17.47 15.12 -31.07
N MET A 54 16.21 15.11 -31.50
CA MET A 54 15.07 15.34 -30.63
C MET A 54 14.90 14.09 -29.78
N GLN A 55 15.58 14.08 -28.63
CA GLN A 55 15.42 13.10 -27.57
C GLN A 55 13.91 12.91 -27.31
N PRO A 56 13.38 11.66 -27.30
CA PRO A 56 11.96 11.44 -27.06
C PRO A 56 11.58 12.06 -25.71
N PRO A 57 10.38 12.65 -25.58
CA PRO A 57 9.97 13.29 -24.34
C PRO A 57 10.09 12.28 -23.20
N GLU A 58 10.78 12.68 -22.12
CA GLU A 58 10.89 11.85 -20.92
C GLU A 58 9.49 11.38 -20.50
N PRO A 59 9.32 10.10 -20.12
CA PRO A 59 8.03 9.60 -19.71
C PRO A 59 7.53 10.41 -18.52
N VAL A 60 6.46 11.19 -18.75
CA VAL A 60 5.80 11.97 -17.71
C VAL A 60 5.55 11.02 -16.53
N PRO A 61 6.08 11.32 -15.33
CA PRO A 61 6.01 10.37 -14.22
C PRO A 61 4.57 10.00 -13.96
N ALA A 62 4.28 8.70 -14.03
CA ALA A 62 2.93 8.17 -13.93
C ALA A 62 2.26 8.74 -12.67
N ALA A 63 1.03 9.24 -12.83
CA ALA A 63 0.32 9.90 -11.74
C ALA A 63 0.27 8.98 -10.51
N ARG A 64 0.66 9.53 -9.36
CA ARG A 64 0.84 8.79 -8.11
C ARG A 64 -0.50 8.19 -7.66
N THR A 65 -0.72 6.91 -7.93
CA THR A 65 -1.90 6.18 -7.42
C THR A 65 -1.54 5.36 -6.21
N THR A 66 -2.00 5.78 -5.04
CA THR A 66 -1.98 4.96 -3.83
C THR A 66 -2.83 3.69 -4.01
N LEU A 67 -2.59 2.69 -3.16
CA LEU A 67 -3.45 1.51 -3.07
C LEU A 67 -4.93 1.89 -2.84
N GLN A 68 -5.20 2.96 -2.09
CA GLN A 68 -6.56 3.44 -1.81
C GLN A 68 -7.22 4.02 -3.07
N GLU A 69 -6.51 4.80 -3.88
CA GLU A 69 -7.02 5.34 -5.14
C GLU A 69 -7.24 4.24 -6.19
N SER A 70 -6.32 3.27 -6.27
CA SER A 70 -6.49 2.10 -7.14
C SER A 70 -7.74 1.29 -6.75
N VAL A 71 -7.94 1.02 -5.45
CA VAL A 71 -9.16 0.37 -4.95
C VAL A 71 -10.41 1.22 -5.20
N ALA A 72 -10.34 2.55 -5.06
CA ALA A 72 -11.47 3.44 -5.32
C ALA A 72 -11.88 3.42 -6.80
N HIS A 73 -10.91 3.50 -7.72
CA HIS A 73 -11.16 3.40 -9.17
C HIS A 73 -11.81 2.06 -9.56
N GLN A 74 -11.33 0.95 -9.00
CA GLN A 74 -11.93 -0.36 -9.24
C GLN A 74 -13.36 -0.48 -8.68
N ARG A 75 -13.65 0.15 -7.54
CA ARG A 75 -15.00 0.24 -6.97
C ARG A 75 -15.93 1.10 -7.83
N GLU A 76 -15.44 2.20 -8.40
CA GLU A 76 -16.21 3.06 -9.30
C GLU A 76 -16.54 2.35 -10.62
N ALA A 77 -15.56 1.68 -11.23
CA ALA A 77 -15.77 0.86 -12.43
C ALA A 77 -16.84 -0.22 -12.19
N LEU A 78 -16.78 -0.92 -11.04
CA LEU A 78 -17.80 -1.90 -10.65
C LEU A 78 -19.17 -1.26 -10.41
N ALA A 79 -19.23 -0.12 -9.71
CA ALA A 79 -20.48 0.60 -9.47
C ALA A 79 -21.16 1.02 -10.79
N ASN A 80 -20.39 1.46 -11.77
CA ASN A 80 -20.89 1.83 -13.09
C ASN A 80 -21.42 0.62 -13.87
N LEU A 81 -20.74 -0.54 -13.80
CA LEU A 81 -21.19 -1.80 -14.42
C LEU A 81 -22.50 -2.32 -13.82
N LEU A 82 -22.69 -2.22 -12.51
CA LEU A 82 -23.83 -2.80 -11.79
C LEU A 82 -25.09 -1.91 -11.77
N ARG A 83 -24.98 -0.61 -12.04
CA ARG A 83 -26.06 0.36 -11.84
C ARG A 83 -27.29 0.09 -12.71
N GLU A 84 -27.10 -0.09 -14.02
CA GLU A 84 -28.21 -0.29 -14.96
C GLU A 84 -28.88 -1.67 -14.83
N PRO A 85 -28.16 -2.81 -14.78
CA PRO A 85 -28.79 -4.12 -14.60
C PRO A 85 -29.61 -4.23 -13.31
N LEU A 86 -29.15 -3.63 -12.20
CA LEU A 86 -29.90 -3.63 -10.94
C LEU A 86 -31.09 -2.67 -10.95
N ALA A 87 -31.02 -1.54 -11.67
CA ALA A 87 -32.18 -0.68 -11.92
C ALA A 87 -33.29 -1.42 -12.70
N LEU A 88 -32.92 -2.18 -13.72
CA LEU A 88 -33.86 -3.03 -14.48
C LEU A 88 -34.44 -4.15 -13.60
N ALA A 89 -33.62 -4.82 -12.80
CA ALA A 89 -34.08 -5.83 -11.84
C ALA A 89 -35.07 -5.25 -10.82
N ALA A 90 -34.78 -4.07 -10.27
CA ALA A 90 -35.67 -3.38 -9.34
C ALA A 90 -37.01 -2.97 -10.00
N GLN A 91 -36.98 -2.50 -11.25
CA GLN A 91 -38.18 -2.17 -12.02
C GLN A 91 -39.02 -3.42 -12.37
N ALA A 92 -38.39 -4.56 -12.63
CA ALA A 92 -39.10 -5.82 -12.82
C ALA A 92 -39.77 -6.28 -11.51
N CYS A 93 -39.06 -6.18 -10.37
CA CYS A 93 -39.58 -6.53 -9.06
C CYS A 93 -40.76 -5.65 -8.60
N SER A 94 -40.77 -4.35 -8.89
CA SER A 94 -41.87 -3.47 -8.43
C SER A 94 -43.24 -3.88 -9.00
N ARG A 95 -43.27 -4.36 -10.25
CA ARG A 95 -44.49 -4.84 -10.93
C ARG A 95 -45.10 -6.11 -10.29
N VAL A 96 -44.34 -6.83 -9.48
CA VAL A 96 -44.73 -8.12 -8.89
C VAL A 96 -44.52 -8.18 -7.37
N TRP A 97 -44.35 -7.03 -6.72
CA TRP A 97 -43.81 -6.89 -5.36
C TRP A 97 -44.53 -7.71 -4.28
N ALA A 98 -45.85 -7.93 -4.41
CA ALA A 98 -46.65 -8.69 -3.45
C ALA A 98 -46.59 -10.22 -3.64
N ASN A 99 -45.87 -10.74 -4.65
CA ASN A 99 -45.87 -12.15 -5.01
C ASN A 99 -44.44 -12.73 -5.00
N ARG A 100 -44.11 -13.50 -3.95
CA ARG A 100 -42.81 -14.19 -3.77
C ARG A 100 -42.38 -15.01 -4.99
N ALA A 101 -43.28 -15.80 -5.58
CA ALA A 101 -42.94 -16.66 -6.71
C ALA A 101 -42.60 -15.84 -7.97
N ALA A 102 -43.33 -14.75 -8.19
CA ALA A 102 -43.06 -13.82 -9.30
C ALA A 102 -41.80 -12.98 -9.06
N LEU A 103 -41.52 -12.56 -7.81
CA LEU A 103 -40.24 -11.95 -7.42
C LEU A 103 -39.07 -12.88 -7.69
N ASN A 104 -39.14 -14.14 -7.27
CA ASN A 104 -38.11 -15.14 -7.56
C ASN A 104 -37.85 -15.29 -9.06
N ALA A 105 -38.91 -15.31 -9.87
CA ALA A 105 -38.79 -15.39 -11.33
C ALA A 105 -38.16 -14.12 -11.94
N ALA A 106 -38.55 -12.92 -11.48
CA ALA A 106 -37.96 -11.67 -11.95
C ALA A 106 -36.46 -11.56 -11.60
N LEU A 107 -36.11 -11.89 -10.36
CA LEU A 107 -34.72 -11.94 -9.88
C LEU A 107 -33.91 -13.05 -10.56
N GLY A 108 -34.52 -14.19 -10.87
CA GLY A 108 -33.92 -15.29 -11.63
C GLY A 108 -33.50 -14.90 -13.04
N HIS A 109 -34.35 -14.15 -13.76
CA HIS A 109 -33.97 -13.58 -15.06
C HIS A 109 -32.84 -12.55 -14.91
N ALA A 110 -32.94 -11.62 -13.96
CA ALA A 110 -31.91 -10.60 -13.75
C ALA A 110 -30.53 -11.18 -13.36
N LEU A 111 -30.48 -12.34 -12.70
CA LEU A 111 -29.22 -13.02 -12.35
C LEU A 111 -28.47 -13.55 -13.59
N ALA A 112 -29.17 -13.82 -14.70
CA ALA A 112 -28.54 -14.20 -15.96
C ALA A 112 -27.68 -13.06 -16.53
N ASP A 113 -28.20 -11.83 -16.48
CA ASP A 113 -27.56 -10.61 -17.00
C ASP A 113 -26.52 -10.00 -16.04
N LEU A 114 -26.39 -10.54 -14.83
CA LEU A 114 -25.45 -10.10 -13.79
C LEU A 114 -24.28 -11.10 -13.64
N PRO A 115 -23.25 -11.08 -14.51
CA PRO A 115 -22.05 -11.90 -14.35
C PRO A 115 -21.39 -11.62 -12.99
N ALA A 116 -20.73 -12.64 -12.42
CA ALA A 116 -20.16 -12.64 -11.07
C ALA A 116 -21.12 -12.42 -9.89
N CYS A 117 -22.39 -12.07 -10.11
CA CYS A 117 -23.38 -12.03 -9.02
C CYS A 117 -23.62 -13.45 -8.49
N LYS A 118 -23.55 -13.57 -7.16
CA LYS A 118 -23.64 -14.84 -6.43
C LYS A 118 -25.03 -15.04 -5.86
N TYR A 119 -25.60 -13.99 -5.26
CA TYR A 119 -26.95 -14.00 -4.71
C TYR A 119 -27.70 -12.73 -5.07
N LEU A 120 -28.95 -12.89 -5.52
CA LEU A 120 -29.89 -11.79 -5.74
C LEU A 120 -31.13 -11.99 -4.85
N TYR A 121 -31.67 -10.93 -4.26
CA TYR A 121 -32.81 -11.00 -3.34
C TYR A 121 -33.56 -9.66 -3.22
N ALA A 122 -34.84 -9.70 -2.87
CA ALA A 122 -35.66 -8.53 -2.58
C ALA A 122 -35.94 -8.37 -1.08
N LEU A 123 -35.86 -7.15 -0.55
CA LEU A 123 -36.13 -6.78 0.85
C LEU A 123 -37.22 -5.71 0.93
N ASP A 124 -38.02 -5.69 2.00
CA ASP A 124 -38.87 -4.54 2.35
C ASP A 124 -38.05 -3.35 2.89
N THR A 125 -38.71 -2.22 3.17
CA THR A 125 -38.08 -1.01 3.74
C THR A 125 -37.54 -1.18 5.16
N ARG A 126 -37.82 -2.31 5.83
CA ARG A 126 -37.29 -2.69 7.16
C ARG A 126 -36.18 -3.75 7.03
N ALA A 127 -35.69 -4.01 5.82
CA ALA A 127 -34.70 -5.03 5.50
C ALA A 127 -35.15 -6.49 5.74
N ILE A 128 -36.45 -6.76 5.77
CA ILE A 128 -36.98 -8.13 5.84
C ILE A 128 -37.08 -8.70 4.43
N GLN A 129 -36.55 -9.90 4.22
CA GLN A 129 -36.47 -10.50 2.89
C GLN A 129 -37.83 -11.03 2.39
N LEU A 130 -38.24 -10.58 1.19
CA LEU A 130 -39.52 -10.89 0.54
C LEU A 130 -39.42 -11.98 -0.55
N SER A 131 -38.21 -12.23 -1.07
CA SER A 131 -37.92 -13.29 -2.02
C SER A 131 -37.16 -14.45 -1.37
N ASP A 132 -36.96 -15.53 -2.09
CA ASP A 132 -35.88 -16.45 -1.80
C ASP A 132 -34.53 -15.85 -2.20
N ASN A 133 -33.43 -16.40 -1.69
CA ASN A 133 -32.10 -16.01 -2.17
C ASN A 133 -31.87 -16.73 -3.49
N ILE A 134 -31.69 -16.00 -4.59
CA ILE A 134 -31.52 -16.57 -5.92
C ILE A 134 -30.03 -16.76 -6.19
N SER A 135 -29.59 -17.98 -6.52
CA SER A 135 -28.22 -18.26 -6.96
C SER A 135 -28.20 -19.06 -8.26
N ARG A 136 -27.01 -19.26 -8.85
CA ARG A 136 -26.85 -20.05 -10.08
C ARG A 136 -27.09 -21.55 -9.85
N GLU A 137 -26.96 -21.99 -8.60
CA GLU A 137 -27.23 -23.36 -8.15
C GLU A 137 -28.70 -23.60 -7.81
N GLY A 138 -29.53 -22.54 -7.72
CA GLY A 138 -30.97 -22.63 -7.47
C GLY A 138 -31.49 -21.61 -6.43
N LEU A 139 -32.69 -21.88 -5.92
CA LEU A 139 -33.32 -21.08 -4.87
C LEU A 139 -32.86 -21.54 -3.48
N ILE A 140 -32.56 -20.59 -2.60
CA ILE A 140 -32.36 -20.86 -1.17
C ILE A 140 -33.58 -20.36 -0.41
N GLU A 141 -34.55 -21.26 -0.24
CA GLU A 141 -35.86 -20.93 0.34
C GLU A 141 -35.82 -20.57 1.84
N THR A 142 -34.76 -20.97 2.53
CA THR A 142 -34.56 -20.72 3.97
C THR A 142 -34.16 -19.28 4.30
N ASP A 143 -33.86 -18.45 3.30
CA ASP A 143 -33.58 -17.02 3.47
C ASP A 143 -34.85 -16.14 3.34
N TYR A 144 -36.02 -16.69 2.99
CA TYR A 144 -37.29 -15.93 3.00
C TYR A 144 -37.68 -15.48 4.42
N GLY A 145 -38.15 -14.24 4.56
CA GLY A 145 -38.50 -13.64 5.86
C GLY A 145 -37.29 -13.31 6.76
N ARG A 146 -36.06 -13.51 6.26
CA ARG A 146 -34.83 -13.22 7.00
C ARG A 146 -34.68 -11.72 7.26
N ASP A 147 -34.36 -11.37 8.50
CA ASP A 147 -33.93 -10.02 8.88
C ASP A 147 -32.51 -9.74 8.38
N ARG A 148 -32.34 -8.64 7.66
CA ARG A 148 -31.05 -8.12 7.17
C ARG A 148 -30.74 -6.69 7.66
N SER A 149 -31.49 -6.14 8.62
CA SER A 149 -31.31 -4.77 9.14
C SER A 149 -29.91 -4.52 9.73
N ASP A 150 -29.33 -5.53 10.39
CA ASP A 150 -27.99 -5.47 10.98
C ASP A 150 -26.84 -5.56 9.95
N ARG A 151 -27.12 -5.78 8.66
CA ARG A 151 -26.09 -5.96 7.65
C ARG A 151 -25.40 -4.61 7.35
N PRO A 152 -24.07 -4.55 7.18
CA PRO A 152 -23.34 -3.29 7.02
C PRO A 152 -23.94 -2.36 5.95
N TYR A 153 -24.34 -2.93 4.82
CA TYR A 153 -24.93 -2.24 3.68
C TYR A 153 -26.33 -1.64 3.93
N MET A 154 -27.06 -2.08 4.96
CA MET A 154 -28.35 -1.48 5.36
C MET A 154 -28.18 -0.30 6.33
N ARG A 155 -26.95 -0.10 6.84
CA ARG A 155 -26.61 1.02 7.74
C ARG A 155 -26.06 2.24 6.98
N GLU A 156 -25.87 2.11 5.68
CA GLU A 156 -25.44 3.17 4.78
C GLU A 156 -26.68 3.87 4.18
N ALA A 157 -26.70 5.20 4.12
CA ALA A 157 -27.82 5.94 3.52
C ALA A 157 -27.80 5.76 1.99
N VAL A 158 -28.83 5.12 1.43
CA VAL A 158 -28.93 4.91 -0.02
C VAL A 158 -29.16 6.26 -0.72
N PRO A 159 -28.32 6.64 -1.70
CA PRO A 159 -28.45 7.92 -2.41
C PRO A 159 -29.81 8.09 -3.11
N ASN A 160 -30.21 9.34 -3.38
CA ASN A 160 -31.46 9.66 -4.10
C ASN A 160 -31.61 8.93 -5.45
N GLN A 161 -30.48 8.64 -6.12
CA GLN A 161 -30.38 7.87 -7.37
C GLN A 161 -30.74 6.38 -7.20
N GLY A 162 -30.93 5.90 -5.97
CA GLY A 162 -31.39 4.56 -5.63
C GLY A 162 -30.31 3.48 -5.59
N PHE A 163 -29.12 3.73 -6.15
CA PHE A 163 -28.02 2.77 -6.18
C PHE A 163 -27.01 3.00 -5.04
N LEU A 164 -26.58 1.93 -4.37
CA LEU A 164 -25.48 1.93 -3.40
C LEU A 164 -24.57 0.71 -3.64
N LEU A 165 -23.25 0.90 -3.58
CA LEU A 165 -22.25 -0.18 -3.56
C LEU A 165 -21.53 -0.19 -2.21
N SER A 166 -21.83 -1.17 -1.35
CA SER A 166 -21.32 -1.21 0.02
C SER A 166 -19.80 -1.20 0.09
N GLN A 167 -19.24 -0.82 1.25
CA GLN A 167 -17.86 -1.18 1.55
C GLN A 167 -17.67 -2.71 1.56
N ALA A 168 -16.43 -3.15 1.31
CA ALA A 168 -16.10 -4.57 1.36
C ALA A 168 -16.19 -5.09 2.81
N TYR A 169 -16.77 -6.28 2.99
CA TYR A 169 -16.97 -6.90 4.30
C TYR A 169 -16.72 -8.42 4.24
N ILE A 170 -16.51 -9.06 5.39
CA ILE A 170 -16.40 -10.52 5.44
C ILE A 170 -17.80 -11.16 5.50
N SER A 171 -18.17 -11.91 4.48
CA SER A 171 -19.50 -12.55 4.39
C SER A 171 -19.72 -13.59 5.48
N LEU A 172 -20.93 -13.60 6.07
CA LEU A 172 -21.23 -14.51 7.17
C LEU A 172 -21.31 -15.99 6.73
N ARG A 173 -21.76 -16.24 5.49
CA ARG A 173 -22.00 -17.59 4.94
C ARG A 173 -20.70 -18.30 4.52
N VAL A 174 -19.80 -17.63 3.79
CA VAL A 174 -18.55 -18.24 3.28
C VAL A 174 -17.26 -17.69 3.89
N LYS A 175 -17.34 -16.70 4.80
CA LYS A 175 -16.20 -16.09 5.50
C LYS A 175 -15.12 -15.53 4.56
N ARG A 176 -15.55 -14.96 3.43
CA ARG A 176 -14.66 -14.34 2.41
C ARG A 176 -14.93 -12.84 2.28
N PRO A 177 -13.96 -12.06 1.78
CA PRO A 177 -14.22 -10.71 1.32
C PRO A 177 -15.31 -10.70 0.23
N SER A 178 -16.39 -10.01 0.52
CA SER A 178 -17.56 -9.84 -0.35
C SER A 178 -18.00 -8.38 -0.32
N LEU A 179 -18.84 -7.98 -1.26
CA LEU A 179 -19.53 -6.70 -1.27
C LEU A 179 -20.99 -6.88 -1.70
N THR A 180 -21.84 -5.92 -1.39
CA THR A 180 -23.25 -5.93 -1.79
C THR A 180 -23.59 -4.64 -2.54
N ALA A 181 -24.17 -4.77 -3.72
CA ALA A 181 -24.85 -3.66 -4.39
C ALA A 181 -26.33 -3.67 -4.02
N ILE A 182 -26.91 -2.51 -3.81
CA ILE A 182 -28.33 -2.33 -3.50
C ILE A 182 -28.94 -1.35 -4.48
N GLN A 183 -30.15 -1.66 -4.95
CA GLN A 183 -30.99 -0.76 -5.72
C GLN A 183 -32.36 -0.58 -5.02
N ILE A 184 -32.81 0.67 -4.83
CA ILE A 184 -34.17 0.98 -4.36
C ILE A 184 -35.19 0.50 -5.40
N VAL A 185 -36.21 -0.21 -4.91
CA VAL A 185 -37.42 -0.56 -5.66
C VAL A 185 -38.48 0.51 -5.38
N ARG A 186 -39.02 1.11 -6.43
CA ARG A 186 -40.05 2.17 -6.35
C ARG A 186 -41.37 1.71 -6.93
N GLY A 187 -42.47 2.12 -6.29
CA GLY A 187 -43.83 1.94 -6.78
C GLY A 187 -44.20 2.96 -7.87
N GLU A 188 -45.42 2.84 -8.39
CA GLU A 188 -45.96 3.76 -9.41
C GLU A 188 -46.10 5.21 -8.90
N ASP A 189 -46.15 5.41 -7.59
CA ASP A 189 -46.23 6.70 -6.90
C ASP A 189 -44.85 7.24 -6.44
N ASP A 190 -43.77 6.73 -7.04
CA ASP A 190 -42.35 6.96 -6.71
C ASP A 190 -41.91 6.56 -5.27
N LYS A 191 -42.83 6.06 -4.42
CA LYS A 191 -42.49 5.65 -3.06
C LYS A 191 -41.58 4.42 -3.05
N ALA A 192 -40.62 4.40 -2.13
CA ALA A 192 -39.77 3.24 -1.90
C ALA A 192 -40.60 2.08 -1.33
N LEU A 193 -40.66 0.97 -2.08
CA LEU A 193 -41.26 -0.29 -1.66
C LEU A 193 -40.28 -1.15 -0.87
N GLY A 194 -38.98 -0.95 -1.13
CA GLY A 194 -37.88 -1.70 -0.54
C GLY A 194 -36.67 -1.72 -1.46
N PHE A 195 -35.97 -2.84 -1.53
CA PHE A 195 -34.65 -2.94 -2.15
C PHE A 195 -34.44 -4.25 -2.90
N VAL A 196 -33.67 -4.23 -4.01
CA VAL A 196 -32.98 -5.42 -4.54
C VAL A 196 -31.54 -5.38 -4.05
N GLY A 197 -31.10 -6.46 -3.40
CA GLY A 197 -29.71 -6.67 -2.98
C GLY A 197 -29.02 -7.71 -3.86
N ALA A 198 -27.76 -7.44 -4.20
CA ALA A 198 -26.91 -8.28 -5.04
C ALA A 198 -25.55 -8.49 -4.35
N ASP A 199 -25.27 -9.73 -3.92
CA ASP A 199 -24.03 -10.09 -3.25
C ASP A 199 -22.98 -10.63 -4.26
N PHE A 200 -21.73 -10.17 -4.11
CA PHE A 200 -20.58 -10.55 -4.94
C PHE A 200 -19.39 -10.96 -4.05
N ASP A 201 -18.69 -12.03 -4.42
CA ASP A 201 -17.39 -12.37 -3.83
C ASP A 201 -16.27 -11.66 -4.62
N LEU A 202 -15.36 -10.97 -3.94
CA LEU A 202 -14.38 -10.08 -4.59
C LEU A 202 -13.45 -10.77 -5.60
N ARG A 203 -13.23 -12.08 -5.45
CA ARG A 203 -12.40 -12.92 -6.34
C ARG A 203 -13.06 -13.22 -7.70
N ASP A 204 -14.39 -13.17 -7.76
CA ASP A 204 -15.17 -13.64 -8.90
C ASP A 204 -15.55 -12.46 -9.83
N LEU A 205 -15.27 -11.23 -9.42
CA LEU A 205 -15.54 -9.99 -10.15
C LEU A 205 -14.67 -9.87 -11.42
N PRO A 206 -15.21 -9.35 -12.54
CA PRO A 206 -14.49 -9.19 -13.81
C PRO A 206 -13.51 -8.02 -13.81
N ILE A 207 -12.90 -7.71 -12.66
CA ILE A 207 -11.94 -6.63 -12.51
C ILE A 207 -10.62 -7.08 -13.16
N THR A 208 -10.28 -6.44 -14.27
CA THR A 208 -8.97 -6.55 -14.93
C THR A 208 -7.91 -5.87 -14.06
N ALA A 209 -7.54 -6.53 -12.96
CA ALA A 209 -6.50 -6.05 -12.06
C ALA A 209 -5.14 -6.14 -12.75
N LYS A 210 -4.72 -5.04 -13.40
CA LYS A 210 -3.29 -4.76 -13.55
C LYS A 210 -2.68 -4.89 -12.15
N LEU A 211 -1.60 -5.65 -12.02
CA LEU A 211 -0.90 -5.77 -10.75
C LEU A 211 -0.56 -4.37 -10.23
N TYR A 212 -0.80 -4.14 -8.93
CA TYR A 212 -0.43 -2.90 -8.28
C TYR A 212 1.10 -2.80 -8.22
N ASP A 213 1.66 -1.78 -8.86
CA ASP A 213 3.08 -1.47 -8.80
C ASP A 213 3.41 -0.96 -7.38
N GLU A 214 4.34 -1.61 -6.67
CA GLU A 214 4.69 -1.21 -5.29
C GLU A 214 5.35 0.18 -5.31
N PRO A 215 4.93 1.14 -4.45
CA PRO A 215 5.38 2.51 -4.61
C PRO A 215 6.85 2.72 -4.23
N THR A 216 7.59 3.33 -5.14
CA THR A 216 8.99 3.72 -5.00
C THR A 216 9.14 5.08 -4.28
N TYR A 217 8.49 5.24 -3.13
CA TYR A 217 8.63 6.44 -2.28
C TYR A 217 8.81 6.05 -0.81
N TRP A 218 9.49 6.91 -0.05
CA TRP A 218 9.77 6.61 1.35
C TRP A 218 8.50 6.43 2.19
N ARG A 219 8.37 5.25 2.79
CA ARG A 219 7.34 4.87 3.75
C ARG A 219 7.95 4.48 5.09
N GLN A 220 7.37 4.99 6.18
CA GLN A 220 7.63 4.50 7.53
C GLN A 220 6.42 3.67 8.02
N ILE A 221 6.71 2.51 8.58
CA ILE A 221 5.74 1.62 9.24
C ILE A 221 6.11 1.54 10.72
N LYS A 222 5.15 1.82 11.60
CA LYS A 222 5.34 1.75 13.05
C LYS A 222 5.41 0.28 13.49
N GLY A 223 6.48 -0.08 14.18
CA GLY A 223 6.64 -1.40 14.80
C GLY A 223 5.76 -1.62 16.03
N ASP A 224 5.90 -2.80 16.63
CA ASP A 224 5.15 -3.26 17.79
C ASP A 224 5.18 -2.24 18.95
N PRO A 225 4.02 -1.82 19.49
CA PRO A 225 3.95 -0.88 20.61
C PRO A 225 4.70 -1.30 21.88
N ALA A 226 4.76 -2.60 22.19
CA ALA A 226 5.45 -3.12 23.37
C ALA A 226 6.98 -3.05 23.19
N ILE A 227 7.50 -3.39 22.00
CA ILE A 227 8.93 -3.23 21.69
C ILE A 227 9.31 -1.74 21.69
N ARG A 228 8.49 -0.88 21.08
CA ARG A 228 8.70 0.57 21.06
C ARG A 228 8.70 1.20 22.45
N GLY A 229 7.81 0.76 23.35
CA GLY A 229 7.80 1.22 24.75
C GLY A 229 9.02 0.78 25.55
N ALA A 230 9.64 -0.34 25.17
CA ALA A 230 10.81 -0.89 25.84
C ALA A 230 12.16 -0.45 25.23
N VAL A 231 12.20 0.25 24.09
CA VAL A 231 13.46 0.49 23.34
C VAL A 231 14.54 1.17 24.18
N PHE A 232 14.20 2.16 25.01
CA PHE A 232 15.14 2.87 25.89
C PHE A 232 15.65 2.03 27.09
N HIS A 233 15.16 0.80 27.25
CA HIS A 233 15.65 -0.18 28.22
C HIS A 233 16.49 -1.28 27.56
N GLN A 234 16.77 -1.17 26.26
CA GLN A 234 17.58 -2.10 25.49
C GLN A 234 18.89 -1.44 25.06
N THR A 235 19.92 -2.26 24.92
CA THR A 235 21.24 -1.86 24.42
C THR A 235 21.65 -2.87 23.35
N ARG A 236 22.39 -2.44 22.34
CA ARG A 236 22.90 -3.30 21.27
C ARG A 236 23.84 -4.35 21.89
N SER A 237 23.52 -5.62 21.69
CA SER A 237 24.52 -6.67 21.84
C SER A 237 25.29 -6.82 20.54
N GLU A 238 26.60 -6.93 20.65
CA GLU A 238 27.47 -7.30 19.53
C GLU A 238 27.11 -8.71 19.03
N SER A 239 26.94 -8.83 17.72
CA SER A 239 26.56 -10.09 17.05
C SER A 239 27.77 -10.74 16.38
N GLN A 240 27.69 -12.04 16.04
CA GLN A 240 28.77 -12.66 15.26
C GLN A 240 28.91 -12.05 13.86
N MET A 241 27.82 -11.53 13.29
CA MET A 241 27.85 -10.72 12.05
C MET A 241 28.50 -9.35 12.27
N ASP A 242 28.40 -8.75 13.45
CA ASP A 242 29.03 -7.45 13.74
C ASP A 242 30.56 -7.59 13.71
N LEU A 243 31.09 -8.68 14.31
CA LEU A 243 32.51 -9.01 14.35
C LEU A 243 33.14 -9.25 12.97
N HIS A 244 32.35 -9.76 12.02
CA HIS A 244 32.82 -10.14 10.68
C HIS A 244 32.19 -9.28 9.56
N VAL A 245 31.64 -8.10 9.91
CA VAL A 245 30.74 -7.34 9.03
C VAL A 245 31.36 -7.02 7.67
N ASP A 246 32.65 -6.70 7.60
CA ASP A 246 33.33 -6.40 6.35
C ASP A 246 33.41 -7.60 5.39
N THR A 247 33.65 -8.80 5.93
CA THR A 247 33.61 -10.06 5.16
C THR A 247 32.20 -10.37 4.69
N VAL A 248 31.22 -10.26 5.59
CA VAL A 248 29.79 -10.50 5.28
C VAL A 248 29.28 -9.57 4.18
N LEU A 249 29.67 -8.28 4.23
CA LEU A 249 29.34 -7.34 3.15
C LEU A 249 30.08 -7.66 1.85
N GLY A 250 31.32 -8.14 1.91
CA GLY A 250 32.05 -8.64 0.74
C GLY A 250 31.32 -9.79 0.05
N VAL A 251 30.99 -10.86 0.78
CA VAL A 251 30.24 -12.02 0.26
C VAL A 251 28.87 -11.59 -0.27
N MET A 252 28.12 -10.74 0.45
CA MET A 252 26.82 -10.25 -0.04
C MET A 252 26.94 -9.38 -1.30
N THR A 253 28.02 -8.61 -1.44
CA THR A 253 28.29 -7.81 -2.63
C THR A 253 28.49 -8.74 -3.83
N GLU A 254 29.46 -9.67 -3.76
CA GLU A 254 29.77 -10.64 -4.81
C GLU A 254 28.52 -11.41 -5.26
N LEU A 255 27.75 -11.94 -4.29
CA LEU A 255 26.54 -12.72 -4.56
C LEU A 255 25.46 -11.92 -5.32
N MET A 256 25.33 -10.62 -5.04
CA MET A 256 24.38 -9.74 -5.72
C MET A 256 24.92 -9.18 -7.04
N GLU A 257 26.23 -9.03 -7.17
CA GLU A 257 26.90 -8.41 -8.32
C GLU A 257 27.17 -9.39 -9.46
N ASP A 258 27.53 -10.65 -9.16
CA ASP A 258 27.97 -11.64 -10.17
C ASP A 258 27.41 -13.07 -9.98
N HIS A 259 26.60 -13.33 -8.95
CA HIS A 259 25.97 -14.66 -8.73
C HIS A 259 24.43 -14.62 -8.64
N GLY A 260 23.80 -13.57 -9.21
CA GLY A 260 22.37 -13.56 -9.49
C GLY A 260 21.44 -13.41 -8.27
N VAL A 261 21.94 -12.97 -7.11
CA VAL A 261 21.08 -12.61 -5.98
C VAL A 261 20.42 -11.25 -6.23
N PHE A 262 19.15 -11.24 -6.65
CA PHE A 262 18.43 -9.98 -6.91
C PHE A 262 17.86 -9.34 -5.64
N HIS A 263 17.65 -10.12 -4.58
CA HIS A 263 17.20 -9.62 -3.29
C HIS A 263 18.01 -10.26 -2.16
N GLY A 264 18.71 -9.41 -1.40
CA GLY A 264 19.44 -9.80 -0.20
C GLY A 264 18.85 -9.12 1.03
N LYS A 265 18.72 -9.88 2.13
CA LYS A 265 18.31 -9.36 3.45
C LYS A 265 19.25 -9.84 4.54
N LEU A 266 20.02 -8.91 5.10
CA LEU A 266 20.90 -9.12 6.26
C LEU A 266 20.10 -8.95 7.55
N HIS A 267 20.18 -9.93 8.44
CA HIS A 267 19.61 -9.89 9.79
C HIS A 267 20.74 -9.80 10.83
N PHE A 268 21.35 -8.62 10.95
CA PHE A 268 22.47 -8.34 11.85
C PHE A 268 22.28 -8.93 13.25
N SER A 269 21.16 -8.62 13.92
CA SER A 269 20.90 -9.08 15.29
C SER A 269 20.77 -10.60 15.46
N SER A 270 20.55 -11.37 14.39
CA SER A 270 20.49 -12.84 14.43
C SER A 270 21.56 -13.50 13.55
N SER A 271 22.57 -12.74 13.12
CA SER A 271 23.75 -13.21 12.37
C SER A 271 23.43 -14.21 11.23
N ARG A 272 22.49 -13.81 10.34
CA ARG A 272 22.12 -14.58 9.14
C ARG A 272 21.67 -13.67 8.00
N ALA A 273 21.54 -14.21 6.80
CA ALA A 273 20.93 -13.58 5.64
C ALA A 273 19.84 -14.47 5.04
N THR A 274 18.92 -13.83 4.33
CA THR A 274 18.01 -14.51 3.38
C THR A 274 18.25 -13.92 2.00
N VAL A 275 18.43 -14.76 0.99
CA VAL A 275 18.73 -14.35 -0.38
C VAL A 275 17.77 -15.01 -1.38
N TRP A 276 17.43 -14.30 -2.46
CA TRP A 276 16.60 -14.79 -3.56
C TRP A 276 17.35 -14.61 -4.88
N LEU A 277 17.25 -15.60 -5.76
CA LEU A 277 18.01 -15.68 -7.01
C LEU A 277 17.13 -15.45 -8.23
N VAL A 278 17.70 -14.84 -9.28
CA VAL A 278 16.99 -14.57 -10.55
C VAL A 278 16.42 -15.86 -11.15
N ASP A 279 17.22 -16.94 -11.15
CA ASP A 279 16.83 -18.24 -11.71
C ASP A 279 15.93 -19.10 -10.80
N ASP A 280 15.79 -18.76 -9.52
CA ASP A 280 14.95 -19.48 -8.55
C ASP A 280 14.20 -18.53 -7.59
N PRO A 281 13.38 -17.60 -8.13
CA PRO A 281 12.85 -16.46 -7.37
C PRO A 281 11.79 -16.85 -6.34
N TYR A 282 11.26 -18.08 -6.42
CA TYR A 282 10.25 -18.60 -5.51
C TYR A 282 10.81 -19.38 -4.32
N ARG A 283 12.13 -19.60 -4.26
CA ARG A 283 12.80 -20.37 -3.20
C ARG A 283 14.00 -19.60 -2.66
N TYR A 284 13.81 -18.92 -1.54
CA TYR A 284 14.93 -18.27 -0.86
C TYR A 284 15.98 -19.28 -0.40
N ARG A 285 17.23 -18.81 -0.21
CA ARG A 285 18.26 -19.52 0.55
C ARG A 285 18.49 -18.80 1.88
N LEU A 286 18.80 -19.57 2.90
CA LEU A 286 19.23 -19.06 4.21
C LEU A 286 20.75 -19.25 4.29
N LEU A 287 21.45 -18.17 4.62
CA LEU A 287 22.87 -18.20 4.94
C LEU A 287 23.00 -17.87 6.43
N ASP A 288 23.56 -18.78 7.22
CA ASP A 288 23.95 -18.50 8.61
C ASP A 288 25.28 -17.75 8.65
N ILE A 289 25.85 -17.56 9.84
CA ILE A 289 27.10 -16.81 9.99
C ILE A 289 28.29 -17.53 9.36
N ASP A 290 28.33 -18.86 9.41
CA ASP A 290 29.44 -19.64 8.88
C ASP A 290 29.47 -19.46 7.35
N ALA A 291 28.34 -19.64 6.68
CA ALA A 291 28.22 -19.38 5.24
C ALA A 291 28.47 -17.92 4.84
N LEU A 292 28.16 -16.94 5.70
CA LEU A 292 28.41 -15.52 5.43
C LEU A 292 29.84 -15.05 5.70
N THR A 293 30.64 -15.85 6.42
CA THR A 293 32.05 -15.56 6.70
C THR A 293 33.02 -16.41 5.89
N ASP A 294 32.53 -17.46 5.24
CA ASP A 294 33.28 -18.27 4.26
C ASP A 294 33.13 -17.75 2.82
N PRO A 295 34.20 -17.26 2.16
CA PRO A 295 34.18 -16.85 0.76
C PRO A 295 33.85 -18.00 -0.21
N ASP A 296 34.14 -19.26 0.14
CA ASP A 296 33.84 -20.42 -0.71
C ASP A 296 32.33 -20.62 -0.89
N THR A 297 31.48 -19.95 -0.09
CA THR A 297 30.03 -19.83 -0.34
C THR A 297 29.72 -19.31 -1.75
N CYS A 298 30.56 -18.46 -2.34
CA CYS A 298 30.32 -18.00 -3.72
C CYS A 298 30.47 -19.13 -4.76
N LEU A 299 31.21 -20.20 -4.47
CA LEU A 299 31.43 -21.34 -5.38
C LEU A 299 30.16 -22.19 -5.59
N ILE A 300 29.24 -22.21 -4.63
CA ILE A 300 27.97 -22.97 -4.75
C ILE A 300 26.88 -22.20 -5.49
N TYR A 301 27.11 -20.93 -5.83
CA TYR A 301 26.20 -20.12 -6.62
C TYR A 301 26.76 -19.94 -8.04
N PRO A 302 26.03 -20.30 -9.10
CA PRO A 302 26.48 -20.08 -10.48
C PRO A 302 26.71 -18.60 -10.76
N HIS A 303 27.75 -18.29 -11.55
CA HIS A 303 27.95 -16.94 -12.06
C HIS A 303 26.78 -16.53 -12.97
N HIS A 304 26.25 -15.33 -12.77
CA HIS A 304 25.12 -14.76 -13.49
C HIS A 304 25.43 -13.29 -13.81
N LEU A 305 25.28 -12.89 -15.08
CA LEU A 305 25.51 -11.49 -15.49
C LEU A 305 24.57 -10.54 -14.76
N TYR A 306 25.05 -9.34 -14.43
CA TYR A 306 24.19 -8.33 -13.82
C TYR A 306 23.00 -7.97 -14.75
N PRO A 307 21.74 -7.99 -14.30
CA PRO A 307 20.60 -7.77 -15.19
C PRO A 307 20.57 -6.36 -15.79
N ASP A 308 20.35 -6.26 -17.10
CA ASP A 308 20.24 -4.97 -17.82
C ASP A 308 19.00 -4.14 -17.40
N ASP A 309 17.99 -4.79 -16.83
CA ASP A 309 16.75 -4.18 -16.33
C ASP A 309 16.76 -3.93 -14.80
N ALA A 310 17.90 -4.06 -14.14
CA ALA A 310 18.06 -3.68 -12.74
C ALA A 310 17.97 -2.14 -12.57
N VAL A 311 17.11 -1.70 -11.63
CA VAL A 311 16.91 -0.29 -11.25
C VAL A 311 18.07 0.22 -10.37
N VAL A 312 18.75 -0.68 -9.66
CA VAL A 312 19.98 -0.37 -8.92
C VAL A 312 21.17 -0.60 -9.86
N PRO A 313 22.04 0.40 -10.11
CA PRO A 313 23.29 0.17 -10.84
C PRO A 313 24.21 -0.77 -10.04
N LYS A 314 24.93 -1.66 -10.74
CA LYS A 314 25.85 -2.63 -10.13
C LYS A 314 26.78 -1.98 -9.09
N ASP A 315 27.42 -0.87 -9.47
CA ASP A 315 28.38 -0.12 -8.65
C ASP A 315 27.76 0.62 -7.43
N LYS A 316 26.45 0.49 -7.21
CA LYS A 316 25.72 1.05 -6.06
C LYS A 316 25.33 0.00 -5.02
N ILE A 317 25.49 -1.29 -5.29
CA ILE A 317 25.24 -2.36 -4.31
C ILE A 317 26.13 -2.17 -3.08
N ARG A 318 27.46 -2.11 -3.28
CA ARG A 318 28.40 -1.95 -2.15
C ARG A 318 28.15 -0.67 -1.32
N PRO A 319 28.00 0.54 -1.92
CA PRO A 319 27.60 1.74 -1.19
C PRO A 319 26.32 1.60 -0.35
N VAL A 320 25.29 0.91 -0.86
CA VAL A 320 24.05 0.66 -0.08
C VAL A 320 24.36 -0.22 1.13
N LEU A 321 25.10 -1.31 0.93
CA LEU A 321 25.49 -2.23 2.01
C LEU A 321 26.36 -1.55 3.09
N ASP A 322 27.31 -0.69 2.70
CA ASP A 322 28.12 0.08 3.64
C ASP A 322 27.27 1.10 4.43
N ASN A 323 26.27 1.73 3.81
CA ASN A 323 25.30 2.56 4.54
C ASN A 323 24.43 1.74 5.53
N LEU A 324 24.03 0.49 5.19
CA LEU A 324 23.35 -0.39 6.15
C LEU A 324 24.24 -0.68 7.37
N ARG A 325 25.54 -0.91 7.16
CA ARG A 325 26.52 -1.04 8.24
C ARG A 325 26.62 0.22 9.08
N ALA A 326 26.68 1.41 8.47
CA ALA A 326 26.71 2.67 9.23
C ALA A 326 25.50 2.78 10.16
N LEU A 327 24.29 2.40 9.70
CA LEU A 327 23.09 2.35 10.53
C LEU A 327 23.08 1.21 11.58
N ARG A 328 23.83 0.12 11.37
CA ARG A 328 24.01 -0.94 12.38
C ARG A 328 24.80 -0.46 13.59
N PHE A 329 25.75 0.47 13.39
CA PHE A 329 26.66 0.97 14.42
C PHE A 329 26.42 2.43 14.81
N MET A 330 25.25 3.00 14.47
CA MET A 330 24.97 4.43 14.67
C MET A 330 24.79 4.86 16.13
N ASP A 331 24.25 3.98 16.97
CA ASP A 331 23.97 4.21 18.39
C ASP A 331 23.78 2.86 19.11
N GLU A 332 23.86 2.88 20.44
CA GLU A 332 23.67 1.70 21.28
C GLU A 332 22.20 1.38 21.59
N THR A 333 21.28 2.34 21.43
CA THR A 333 19.84 2.16 21.71
C THR A 333 19.03 2.09 20.41
N PHE A 334 19.27 3.00 19.46
CA PHE A 334 18.59 3.09 18.17
C PHE A 334 19.52 2.69 17.02
N TYR A 335 19.44 1.43 16.60
CA TYR A 335 20.33 0.84 15.59
C TYR A 335 19.58 -0.07 14.61
N LEU A 336 20.19 -0.33 13.46
CA LEU A 336 19.66 -1.27 12.48
C LEU A 336 19.74 -2.72 12.99
N ARG A 337 18.62 -3.43 12.95
CA ARG A 337 18.51 -4.87 13.26
C ARG A 337 18.52 -5.75 12.03
N ALA A 338 17.93 -5.26 10.94
CA ALA A 338 17.95 -5.90 9.64
C ALA A 338 17.91 -4.84 8.52
N GLY A 339 18.56 -5.14 7.40
CA GLY A 339 18.55 -4.32 6.19
C GLY A 339 18.40 -5.20 4.95
N SER A 340 17.77 -4.70 3.89
CA SER A 340 17.60 -5.42 2.64
C SER A 340 17.67 -4.51 1.41
N LEU A 341 18.12 -5.05 0.30
CA LEU A 341 18.14 -4.41 -1.02
C LEU A 341 17.48 -5.33 -2.05
N ASN A 342 16.66 -4.79 -2.95
CA ASN A 342 16.15 -5.48 -4.13
C ASN A 342 16.54 -4.67 -5.38
N ILE A 343 17.22 -5.32 -6.34
CA ILE A 343 17.80 -4.62 -7.49
C ILE A 343 16.77 -4.25 -8.57
N PHE A 344 15.66 -5.00 -8.69
CA PHE A 344 14.66 -4.81 -9.74
C PHE A 344 13.63 -3.72 -9.39
N ASN A 345 13.20 -3.61 -8.13
CA ASN A 345 12.30 -2.53 -7.71
C ASN A 345 13.03 -1.35 -7.05
N GLY A 346 14.35 -1.44 -6.89
CA GLY A 346 15.19 -0.38 -6.33
C GLY A 346 14.97 -0.11 -4.83
N MET A 347 14.23 -0.97 -4.11
CA MET A 347 13.84 -0.69 -2.72
C MET A 347 14.87 -1.16 -1.71
N VAL A 348 15.26 -0.23 -0.84
CA VAL A 348 15.95 -0.49 0.42
C VAL A 348 14.91 -0.65 1.53
N GLY A 349 15.03 -1.73 2.30
CA GLY A 349 14.23 -1.99 3.50
C GLY A 349 15.11 -1.92 4.75
N LEU A 350 14.66 -1.19 5.77
CA LEU A 350 15.35 -0.99 7.04
C LEU A 350 14.43 -1.42 8.18
N THR A 351 14.93 -2.15 9.17
CA THR A 351 14.22 -2.43 10.43
C THR A 351 15.12 -2.08 11.61
N PHE A 352 14.69 -1.13 12.43
CA PHE A 352 15.44 -0.62 13.58
C PHE A 352 15.13 -1.37 14.89
N SER A 353 15.90 -1.08 15.95
CA SER A 353 15.73 -1.66 17.29
C SER A 353 14.34 -1.45 17.89
N CYS A 354 13.69 -0.33 17.57
CA CYS A 354 12.31 -0.03 17.96
C CYS A 354 11.24 -0.81 17.16
N ASP A 355 11.62 -1.80 16.35
CA ASP A 355 10.76 -2.54 15.41
C ASP A 355 10.13 -1.67 14.29
N GLY A 356 10.37 -0.35 14.31
CA GLY A 356 10.03 0.55 13.22
C GLY A 356 10.75 0.14 11.93
N SER A 357 9.98 0.04 10.84
CA SER A 357 10.51 -0.31 9.53
C SER A 357 10.33 0.82 8.53
N HIS A 358 11.32 1.00 7.66
CA HIS A 358 11.33 2.02 6.62
C HIS A 358 11.61 1.35 5.27
N TYR A 359 10.93 1.81 4.23
CA TYR A 359 11.11 1.36 2.85
C TYR A 359 11.27 2.58 1.96
N LEU A 360 12.36 2.67 1.21
CA LEU A 360 12.67 3.82 0.34
C LEU A 360 13.54 3.41 -0.85
N PRO A 361 13.55 4.20 -1.95
CA PRO A 361 14.46 4.01 -3.07
C PRO A 361 15.94 4.02 -2.67
N TRP A 362 16.77 3.28 -3.41
CA TRP A 362 18.22 3.17 -3.16
C TRP A 362 18.96 4.51 -3.32
N ASP A 363 18.56 5.34 -4.28
CA ASP A 363 19.15 6.66 -4.55
C ASP A 363 18.74 7.67 -3.48
N GLU A 364 17.48 7.64 -3.03
CA GLU A 364 17.02 8.40 -1.86
C GLU A 364 17.79 7.95 -0.59
N PHE A 365 18.00 6.64 -0.41
CA PHE A 365 18.76 6.10 0.73
C PHE A 365 20.22 6.55 0.74
N LEU A 366 20.91 6.52 -0.41
CA LEU A 366 22.29 7.00 -0.51
C LEU A 366 22.39 8.52 -0.34
N SER A 367 21.47 9.29 -0.93
CA SER A 367 21.51 10.76 -0.90
C SER A 367 21.20 11.36 0.47
N LYS A 368 20.38 10.72 1.31
CA LYS A 368 20.15 11.17 2.70
C LYS A 368 21.40 11.06 3.59
N GLY A 369 22.26 10.08 3.33
CA GLY A 369 23.48 9.85 4.12
C GLY A 369 23.24 9.50 5.60
N TYR A 370 24.33 9.36 6.36
CA TYR A 370 24.30 8.96 7.77
C TYR A 370 23.64 10.00 8.68
N ASP A 371 23.99 11.28 8.54
CA ASP A 371 23.57 12.38 9.42
C ASP A 371 22.05 12.56 9.47
N PHE A 372 21.36 12.24 8.38
CA PHE A 372 19.90 12.24 8.34
C PHE A 372 19.30 11.26 9.36
N TRP A 373 19.83 10.03 9.42
CA TRP A 373 19.36 9.00 10.34
C TRP A 373 19.86 9.24 11.76
N ALA A 374 21.11 9.68 11.92
CA ALA A 374 21.72 9.96 13.22
C ALA A 374 21.12 11.18 13.94
N SER A 375 20.66 12.20 13.20
CA SER A 375 19.99 13.37 13.79
C SER A 375 18.60 13.08 14.34
N GLY A 376 18.06 11.87 14.17
CA GLY A 376 16.75 11.47 14.68
C GLY A 376 15.61 12.32 14.11
N SER A 377 15.80 12.92 12.93
CA SER A 377 14.92 13.93 12.35
C SER A 377 13.50 13.39 12.10
N THR A 378 12.64 13.55 13.11
CA THR A 378 11.19 13.45 12.97
C THR A 378 10.71 14.56 12.05
N LEU A 379 10.58 14.25 10.75
CA LEU A 379 9.73 15.02 9.85
C LEU A 379 8.29 14.92 10.36
N GLY A 380 7.66 16.07 10.55
CA GLY A 380 6.35 16.22 11.21
C GLY A 380 5.14 15.93 10.32
#